data_AF-A0A8D1UY19-F1
#
_entry.id   AF-A0A8D1UY19-F1
#
_cell.length_a   1.000
_cell.length_b   1.000
_cell.length_c   1.000
_cell.angle_alpha   90.00
_cell.angle_beta   90.00
_cell.angle_gamma   90.00
#
_symmetry.space_group_name_H-M   'P 1'
#
loop_
_entity.id
_entity.type
_entity.pdbx_description
1 polymer ?
#
loop_
_entity_poly.entity_id
_entity_poly.type
_entity_poly.pdbx_seq_one_letter_code
_entity_poly.pdbx_strand_id
1 'polypeptide(L)'
;MSRRGHGQGHGEKSRIEAGVRGTGRGRANGHPQQNGEGEPVTLFEVVKLGKSAMQSVVDDWIESYKQDRDIALLDLINFFIQCSGCRGTVRIEMFRNMQNAEIIRKMTEEFDEDSGDYPLTMPGPQWKKFRSNFCEFIGVLIRQCQYSIIYDEYMMDTVISLLTGLSDSQVRAFRHTSTLAAMKLMTALVNVALNLSIHQDNTQRQYEAERNKMIGKRANERLELLLQKRKELQENQDEIENMMNSIFKGIFVHRYRDAIAEIRAICIEEIGVWMKMYSDAFLNDSYLKYVGWTLHDRVSYSVIRTMGLQVQFLASVSGLRIQCCPELWCRLQTWLGSGIAVALV
;
A
#
# COMPACT_ATOMS: atom_id res chain seq x y z
N MET A 1 40.45 33.02 -66.20
CA MET A 1 39.45 32.22 -66.94
C MET A 1 38.22 32.12 -66.02
N SER A 2 37.20 32.98 -66.14
CA SER A 2 36.09 32.94 -67.12
C SER A 2 35.44 31.56 -67.19
N ARG A 3 34.12 31.35 -67.22
CA ARG A 3 32.88 32.15 -67.09
C ARG A 3 31.77 31.20 -67.61
N ARG A 4 30.51 31.47 -67.24
CA ARG A 4 29.23 31.06 -67.89
C ARG A 4 28.75 29.62 -67.60
N GLY A 5 27.46 29.33 -67.39
CA GLY A 5 26.25 30.16 -67.38
C GLY A 5 25.12 29.57 -68.25
N HIS A 6 23.87 29.83 -67.81
CA HIS A 6 22.56 29.74 -68.51
C HIS A 6 21.94 28.37 -68.84
N GLY A 7 20.61 28.21 -68.87
CA GLY A 7 19.48 29.18 -68.84
C GLY A 7 18.31 28.73 -67.94
N GLN A 8 17.38 29.57 -67.45
CA GLN A 8 16.50 30.65 -67.97
C GLN A 8 15.08 30.18 -68.35
N GLY A 9 14.08 30.91 -67.84
CA GLY A 9 12.63 30.85 -68.16
C GLY A 9 11.77 31.13 -66.92
N HIS A 10 11.56 32.37 -66.45
CA HIS A 10 10.50 33.36 -66.83
C HIS A 10 9.07 32.78 -66.87
N GLY A 11 8.01 33.38 -66.30
CA GLY A 11 7.79 34.73 -65.76
C GLY A 11 6.72 34.76 -64.64
N GLU A 12 6.80 35.75 -63.75
CA GLU A 12 5.96 36.97 -63.66
C GLU A 12 4.71 36.79 -62.76
N LYS A 13 4.78 37.26 -61.51
CA LYS A 13 4.40 38.59 -60.98
C LYS A 13 2.89 38.77 -60.71
N SER A 14 2.53 38.81 -59.42
CA SER A 14 1.88 39.96 -58.74
C SER A 14 1.31 39.48 -57.40
N ARG A 15 1.76 39.98 -56.25
CA ARG A 15 1.58 41.30 -55.61
C ARG A 15 0.43 41.24 -54.58
N ILE A 16 0.87 41.14 -53.31
CA ILE A 16 0.42 41.86 -52.10
C ILE A 16 -1.10 41.99 -51.89
N GLU A 17 -1.62 41.40 -50.79
CA GLU A 17 -2.21 42.16 -49.68
C GLU A 17 -2.54 41.28 -48.46
N ALA A 18 -2.27 41.84 -47.28
CA ALA A 18 -2.51 41.24 -45.97
C ALA A 18 -3.96 41.44 -45.53
N GLY A 19 -4.54 40.42 -44.89
CA GLY A 19 -5.86 40.49 -44.29
C GLY A 19 -5.91 39.72 -42.97
N VAL A 20 -5.90 40.48 -41.86
CA VAL A 20 -6.15 40.01 -40.50
C VAL A 20 -7.65 39.74 -40.31
N ARG A 21 -8.03 38.56 -39.79
CA ARG A 21 -9.01 38.35 -38.69
C ARG A 21 -9.39 36.87 -38.56
N GLY A 22 -9.41 36.41 -37.31
CA GLY A 22 -9.56 35.00 -36.96
C GLY A 22 -10.99 34.48 -36.91
N THR A 23 -11.10 33.20 -36.57
CA THR A 23 -12.26 32.58 -35.91
C THR A 23 -11.81 31.22 -35.37
N GLY A 24 -12.11 30.96 -34.10
CA GLY A 24 -11.84 29.68 -33.45
C GLY A 24 -12.64 28.54 -34.08
N ARG A 25 -12.11 27.33 -33.91
CA ARG A 25 -12.88 26.09 -34.04
C ARG A 25 -12.29 25.06 -33.08
N GLY A 26 -12.95 24.93 -31.93
CA GLY A 26 -12.86 23.73 -31.11
C GLY A 26 -13.32 22.53 -31.92
N ARG A 27 -12.67 21.40 -31.70
CA ARG A 27 -13.17 20.08 -32.10
C ARG A 27 -13.05 19.15 -30.91
N ALA A 28 -14.17 19.07 -30.19
CA ALA A 28 -14.53 17.93 -29.38
C ALA A 28 -14.61 16.69 -30.29
N ASN A 29 -13.96 15.60 -29.88
CA ASN A 29 -14.21 14.27 -30.42
C ASN A 29 -14.68 13.40 -29.26
N GLY A 30 -15.99 13.42 -29.03
CA GLY A 30 -16.68 12.41 -28.24
C GLY A 30 -16.79 11.13 -29.06
N HIS A 31 -16.30 10.02 -28.54
CA HIS A 31 -16.65 8.70 -29.04
C HIS A 31 -17.98 8.27 -28.39
N PRO A 32 -18.97 7.77 -29.15
CA PRO A 32 -20.23 7.31 -28.58
C PRO A 32 -19.99 6.02 -27.80
N GLN A 33 -20.33 6.07 -26.52
CA GLN A 33 -20.37 4.92 -25.62
C GLN A 33 -21.55 4.04 -26.05
N GLN A 34 -21.25 2.82 -26.50
CA GLN A 34 -22.25 1.81 -26.79
C GLN A 34 -22.65 1.18 -25.44
N ASN A 35 -23.85 1.51 -24.99
CA ASN A 35 -24.50 0.90 -23.83
C ASN A 35 -24.79 -0.59 -24.13
N GLY A 36 -24.06 -1.47 -23.46
CA GLY A 36 -24.58 -2.77 -23.06
C GLY A 36 -24.98 -2.66 -21.59
N GLU A 37 -26.20 -3.10 -21.25
CA GLU A 37 -26.60 -3.36 -19.87
C GLU A 37 -25.72 -4.50 -19.33
N GLY A 38 -24.52 -4.14 -18.87
CA GLY A 38 -23.59 -5.03 -18.18
C GLY A 38 -23.85 -4.96 -16.69
N GLU A 39 -23.63 -6.08 -15.99
CA GLU A 39 -23.54 -6.09 -14.54
C GLU A 39 -22.60 -4.97 -14.06
N PRO A 40 -22.90 -4.33 -12.92
CA PRO A 40 -22.06 -3.26 -12.39
C PRO A 40 -20.62 -3.76 -12.26
N VAL A 41 -19.70 -3.08 -12.94
CA VAL A 41 -18.28 -3.47 -12.97
C VAL A 41 -17.74 -3.44 -11.54
N THR A 42 -17.28 -4.58 -11.05
CA THR A 42 -16.83 -4.69 -9.65
C THR A 42 -15.45 -4.07 -9.46
N LEU A 43 -15.12 -3.66 -8.22
CA LEU A 43 -13.78 -3.17 -7.87
C LEU A 43 -12.68 -4.16 -8.28
N PHE A 44 -12.94 -5.47 -8.19
CA PHE A 44 -12.00 -6.50 -8.60
C PHE A 44 -11.69 -6.41 -10.10
N GLU A 45 -12.71 -6.26 -10.94
CA GLU A 45 -12.53 -6.14 -12.39
C GLU A 45 -11.78 -4.87 -12.77
N VAL A 46 -12.10 -3.75 -12.14
CA VAL A 46 -11.42 -2.46 -12.34
C VAL A 46 -9.92 -2.59 -12.02
N VAL A 47 -9.58 -3.14 -10.85
CA VAL A 47 -8.20 -3.33 -10.39
C VAL A 47 -7.46 -4.36 -11.25
N LYS A 48 -8.12 -5.46 -11.65
CA LYS A 48 -7.55 -6.49 -12.53
C LYS A 48 -7.21 -5.98 -13.91
N LEU A 49 -8.09 -5.20 -14.53
CA LEU A 49 -7.84 -4.62 -15.85
C LEU A 49 -6.79 -3.49 -15.76
N GLY A 50 -6.88 -2.66 -14.72
CA GLY A 50 -5.97 -1.54 -14.47
C GLY A 50 -5.90 -0.59 -15.68
N LYS A 51 -7.08 -0.23 -16.21
CA LYS A 51 -7.23 0.75 -17.31
C LYS A 51 -7.23 2.19 -16.78
N SER A 52 -7.73 2.38 -15.56
CA SER A 52 -7.79 3.67 -14.87
C SER A 52 -6.58 3.86 -13.96
N ALA A 53 -6.24 5.11 -13.65
CA ALA A 53 -5.27 5.42 -12.62
C ALA A 53 -5.79 4.95 -11.25
N MET A 54 -4.93 4.33 -10.44
CA MET A 54 -5.35 3.73 -9.17
C MET A 54 -5.93 4.77 -8.20
N GLN A 55 -5.37 5.98 -8.21
CA GLN A 55 -5.87 7.10 -7.41
C GLN A 55 -7.31 7.46 -7.77
N SER A 56 -7.69 7.47 -9.05
CA SER A 56 -9.08 7.75 -9.45
C SER A 56 -10.05 6.69 -8.92
N VAL A 57 -9.68 5.41 -8.97
CA VAL A 57 -10.51 4.32 -8.44
C VAL A 57 -10.72 4.47 -6.93
N VAL A 58 -9.67 4.86 -6.20
CA VAL A 58 -9.74 5.11 -4.76
C VAL A 58 -10.57 6.36 -4.44
N ASP A 59 -10.41 7.44 -5.20
CA ASP A 59 -11.17 8.68 -5.01
C ASP A 59 -12.68 8.43 -5.24
N ASP A 60 -13.04 7.66 -6.29
CA ASP A 60 -14.42 7.24 -6.55
C ASP A 60 -14.99 6.40 -5.39
N TRP A 61 -14.20 5.47 -4.84
CA TRP A 61 -14.59 4.68 -3.67
C TRP A 61 -14.77 5.54 -2.42
N ILE A 62 -13.90 6.53 -2.19
CA ILE A 62 -14.00 7.46 -1.07
C ILE A 62 -15.28 8.30 -1.16
N GLU A 63 -15.65 8.76 -2.35
CA GLU A 63 -16.91 9.49 -2.55
C GLU A 63 -18.13 8.60 -2.30
N SER A 64 -18.09 7.32 -2.73
CA SER A 64 -19.12 6.34 -2.37
C SER A 64 -19.22 6.14 -0.86
N TYR A 65 -18.08 6.03 -0.16
CA TYR A 65 -18.03 5.88 1.30
C TYR A 65 -18.63 7.07 2.05
N LYS A 66 -18.42 8.28 1.55
CA LYS A 66 -19.04 9.50 2.12
C LYS A 66 -20.56 9.54 1.91
N GLN A 67 -21.07 8.89 0.87
CA GLN A 67 -22.51 8.83 0.58
C GLN A 67 -23.21 7.74 1.39
N ASP A 68 -22.68 6.51 1.37
CA ASP A 68 -23.17 5.38 2.15
C ASP A 68 -22.01 4.47 2.55
N ARG A 69 -21.65 4.53 3.85
CA ARG A 69 -20.53 3.77 4.41
C ARG A 69 -20.74 2.26 4.33
N ASP A 70 -21.98 1.78 4.51
CA ASP A 70 -22.26 0.34 4.51
C ASP A 70 -22.06 -0.25 3.11
N ILE A 71 -22.58 0.44 2.09
CA ILE A 71 -22.50 0.00 0.70
C ILE A 71 -21.04 0.00 0.22
N ALA A 72 -20.31 1.08 0.48
CA ALA A 72 -18.91 1.17 0.08
C ALA A 72 -18.02 0.14 0.79
N LEU A 73 -18.27 -0.17 2.06
CA LEU A 73 -17.56 -1.24 2.76
C LEU A 73 -17.95 -2.62 2.25
N LEU A 74 -19.22 -2.85 1.90
CA LEU A 74 -19.63 -4.09 1.27
C LEU A 74 -18.87 -4.35 -0.04
N ASP A 75 -18.70 -3.32 -0.86
CA ASP A 75 -17.90 -3.40 -2.09
C ASP A 75 -16.44 -3.72 -1.79
N LEU A 76 -15.87 -3.12 -0.74
CA LEU A 76 -14.48 -3.38 -0.31
C LEU A 76 -14.31 -4.80 0.27
N ILE A 77 -15.29 -5.32 1.00
CA ILE A 77 -15.31 -6.70 1.52
C ILE A 77 -15.35 -7.68 0.35
N ASN A 78 -16.30 -7.47 -0.58
CA ASN A 78 -16.42 -8.30 -1.78
C ASN A 78 -15.17 -8.21 -2.65
N PHE A 79 -14.51 -7.06 -2.74
CA PHE A 79 -13.23 -6.92 -3.42
C PHE A 79 -12.18 -7.88 -2.86
N PHE A 80 -11.97 -7.97 -1.54
CA PHE A 80 -10.99 -8.89 -0.95
C PHE A 80 -11.37 -10.37 -1.15
N ILE A 81 -12.66 -10.70 -1.08
CA ILE A 81 -13.17 -12.06 -1.31
C ILE A 81 -12.94 -12.48 -2.77
N GLN A 82 -13.29 -11.62 -3.73
CA GLN A 82 -13.09 -11.85 -5.18
C GLN A 82 -11.60 -11.90 -5.54
N CYS A 83 -10.75 -11.08 -4.92
CA CYS A 83 -9.29 -11.14 -5.08
C CYS A 83 -8.72 -12.51 -4.66
N SER A 84 -9.41 -13.23 -3.77
CA SER A 84 -9.05 -14.57 -3.34
C SER A 84 -9.54 -15.65 -4.30
N GLY A 85 -10.24 -15.29 -5.38
CA GLY A 85 -10.81 -16.24 -6.35
C GLY A 85 -12.17 -16.81 -5.95
N CYS A 86 -12.74 -16.38 -4.81
CA CYS A 86 -14.08 -16.78 -4.41
C CYS A 86 -15.12 -16.13 -5.32
N ARG A 87 -16.06 -16.93 -5.83
CA ARG A 87 -17.18 -16.44 -6.66
C ARG A 87 -18.40 -16.08 -5.82
N GLY A 88 -18.41 -16.45 -4.54
CA GLY A 88 -19.42 -16.05 -3.59
C GLY A 88 -19.48 -14.53 -3.43
N THR A 89 -20.67 -14.01 -3.15
CA THR A 89 -20.90 -12.57 -2.98
C THR A 89 -21.57 -12.32 -1.64
N VAL A 90 -20.93 -11.48 -0.81
CA VAL A 90 -21.52 -11.00 0.44
C VAL A 90 -22.61 -9.99 0.09
N ARG A 91 -23.81 -10.26 0.59
CA ARG A 91 -24.97 -9.37 0.41
C ARG A 91 -25.07 -8.37 1.57
N ILE A 92 -25.74 -7.25 1.35
CA ILE A 92 -25.94 -6.22 2.38
C ILE A 92 -26.62 -6.77 3.65
N GLU A 93 -27.56 -7.71 3.49
CA GLU A 93 -28.22 -8.37 4.63
C GLU A 93 -27.24 -9.21 5.46
N MET A 94 -26.24 -9.82 4.83
CA MET A 94 -25.20 -10.56 5.54
C MET A 94 -24.31 -9.61 6.30
N PHE A 95 -23.88 -8.52 5.65
CA PHE A 95 -23.03 -7.51 6.28
C PHE A 95 -23.68 -6.85 7.51
N ARG A 96 -24.99 -6.58 7.45
CA ARG A 96 -25.72 -5.95 8.57
C ARG A 96 -26.07 -6.90 9.71
N ASN A 97 -26.25 -8.20 9.42
CA ASN A 97 -26.82 -9.15 10.39
C ASN A 97 -25.87 -10.27 10.83
N MET A 98 -24.70 -10.41 10.20
CA MET A 98 -23.75 -11.50 10.49
C MET A 98 -22.42 -10.94 10.97
N GLN A 99 -21.77 -11.68 11.86
CA GLN A 99 -20.40 -11.40 12.26
C GLN A 99 -19.43 -11.83 11.15
N ASN A 100 -18.25 -11.20 11.08
CA ASN A 100 -17.23 -11.53 10.07
C ASN A 100 -16.89 -13.02 10.03
N ALA A 101 -16.83 -13.70 11.17
CA ALA A 101 -16.59 -15.15 11.24
C ALA A 101 -17.66 -15.97 10.51
N GLU A 102 -18.94 -15.59 10.61
CA GLU A 102 -20.03 -16.27 9.91
C GLU A 102 -20.01 -15.99 8.40
N ILE A 103 -19.72 -14.74 8.02
CA ILE A 103 -19.55 -14.36 6.61
C ILE A 103 -18.43 -15.17 5.98
N ILE A 104 -17.25 -15.23 6.63
CA ILE A 104 -16.09 -15.98 6.14
C ILE A 104 -16.42 -17.47 6.01
N ARG A 105 -17.15 -18.05 6.98
CA ARG A 105 -17.59 -19.44 6.91
C ARG A 105 -18.45 -19.70 5.68
N LYS A 106 -19.46 -18.85 5.42
CA LYS A 106 -20.32 -18.97 4.23
C LYS A 106 -19.53 -18.81 2.93
N MET A 107 -18.61 -17.85 2.86
CA MET A 107 -17.76 -17.66 1.69
C MET A 107 -16.76 -18.80 1.47
N THR A 108 -16.41 -19.53 2.54
CA THR A 108 -15.62 -20.76 2.48
C THR A 108 -16.44 -21.93 1.95
N GLU A 109 -17.70 -22.06 2.36
CA GLU A 109 -18.63 -23.06 1.83
C GLU A 109 -18.96 -22.84 0.34
N GLU A 110 -18.98 -21.58 -0.11
CA GLU A 110 -19.16 -21.20 -1.51
C GLU A 110 -17.86 -21.23 -2.34
N PHE A 111 -16.73 -21.60 -1.73
CA PHE A 111 -15.45 -21.65 -2.42
C PHE A 111 -15.34 -22.92 -3.27
N ASP A 112 -15.12 -22.72 -4.57
CA ASP A 112 -14.91 -23.81 -5.54
C ASP A 112 -13.48 -24.37 -5.39
N GLU A 113 -13.33 -25.47 -4.64
CA GLU A 113 -12.04 -26.11 -4.36
C GLU A 113 -11.41 -26.77 -5.60
N ASP A 114 -12.20 -27.03 -6.66
CA ASP A 114 -11.80 -27.94 -7.75
C ASP A 114 -10.67 -27.37 -8.64
N SER A 115 -10.49 -26.05 -8.69
CA SER A 115 -9.46 -25.44 -9.56
C SER A 115 -8.10 -25.28 -8.88
N GLY A 116 -8.03 -25.22 -7.53
CA GLY A 116 -6.80 -24.97 -6.75
C GLY A 116 -6.07 -23.64 -7.02
N ASP A 117 -6.38 -22.97 -8.13
CA ASP A 117 -5.79 -21.73 -8.62
C ASP A 117 -6.62 -20.52 -8.19
N TYR A 118 -5.94 -19.44 -7.82
CA TYR A 118 -6.56 -18.17 -7.46
C TYR A 118 -5.72 -17.01 -8.02
N PRO A 119 -6.26 -15.77 -8.07
CA PRO A 119 -5.64 -14.64 -8.77
C PRO A 119 -4.17 -14.37 -8.47
N LEU A 120 -3.68 -14.69 -7.26
CA LEU A 120 -2.28 -14.48 -6.88
C LEU A 120 -1.32 -15.59 -7.33
N THR A 121 -1.81 -16.81 -7.63
CA THR A 121 -0.97 -17.92 -8.11
C THR A 121 -1.04 -18.12 -9.61
N MET A 122 -2.03 -17.51 -10.28
CA MET A 122 -2.18 -17.68 -11.73
C MET A 122 -0.99 -17.12 -12.51
N PRO A 123 -0.44 -17.88 -13.47
CA PRO A 123 0.67 -17.43 -14.30
C PRO A 123 0.18 -16.46 -15.40
N GLY A 124 1.06 -15.56 -15.81
CA GLY A 124 0.84 -14.67 -16.95
C GLY A 124 0.99 -13.18 -16.63
N PRO A 125 1.20 -12.33 -17.65
CA PRO A 125 1.46 -10.91 -17.45
C PRO A 125 0.27 -10.18 -16.81
N GLN A 126 -0.96 -10.59 -17.13
CA GLN A 126 -2.17 -10.01 -16.55
C GLN A 126 -2.24 -10.20 -15.03
N TRP A 127 -1.94 -11.40 -14.54
CA TRP A 127 -2.01 -11.72 -13.11
C TRP A 127 -0.84 -11.13 -12.31
N LYS A 128 0.34 -10.99 -12.94
CA LYS A 128 1.45 -10.20 -12.36
C LYS A 128 1.06 -8.72 -12.21
N LYS A 129 0.42 -8.14 -13.23
CA LYS A 129 -0.10 -6.76 -13.16
C LYS A 129 -1.18 -6.64 -12.09
N PHE A 130 -2.11 -7.58 -12.02
CA PHE A 130 -3.13 -7.61 -10.98
C PHE A 130 -2.52 -7.63 -9.57
N ARG A 131 -1.51 -8.47 -9.30
CA ARG A 131 -0.81 -8.49 -8.00
C ARG A 131 -0.23 -7.11 -7.65
N SER A 132 0.40 -6.43 -8.63
CA SER A 132 0.93 -5.07 -8.44
C SER A 132 -0.20 -4.07 -8.13
N ASN A 133 -1.25 -4.09 -8.95
CA ASN A 133 -2.40 -3.20 -8.80
C ASN A 133 -3.14 -3.41 -7.47
N PHE A 134 -3.27 -4.66 -7.01
CA PHE A 134 -3.86 -5.01 -5.72
C PHE A 134 -3.06 -4.40 -4.56
N CYS A 135 -1.74 -4.54 -4.59
CA CYS A 135 -0.87 -3.94 -3.57
C CYS A 135 -0.90 -2.41 -3.61
N GLU A 136 -0.91 -1.82 -4.82
CA GLU A 136 -0.98 -0.38 -5.01
C GLU A 136 -2.32 0.19 -4.52
N PHE A 137 -3.43 -0.46 -4.85
CA PHE A 137 -4.78 -0.06 -4.43
C PHE A 137 -4.84 0.13 -2.91
N ILE A 138 -4.38 -0.87 -2.14
CA ILE A 138 -4.38 -0.82 -0.67
C ILE A 138 -3.52 0.35 -0.17
N GLY A 139 -2.31 0.51 -0.74
CA GLY A 139 -1.41 1.60 -0.34
C GLY A 139 -1.94 2.99 -0.68
N VAL A 140 -2.64 3.15 -1.80
CA VAL A 140 -3.26 4.41 -2.22
C VAL A 140 -4.50 4.70 -1.41
N LEU A 141 -5.35 3.70 -1.14
CA LEU A 141 -6.55 3.81 -0.31
C LEU A 141 -6.23 4.42 1.06
N ILE A 142 -5.28 3.82 1.77
CA ILE A 142 -4.89 4.28 3.11
C ILE A 142 -4.25 5.67 3.07
N ARG A 143 -3.44 5.95 2.05
CA ARG A 143 -2.82 7.27 1.87
C ARG A 143 -3.86 8.36 1.62
N GLN A 144 -4.90 8.10 0.83
CA GLN A 144 -5.96 9.08 0.58
C GLN A 144 -6.86 9.27 1.81
N CYS A 145 -7.04 8.23 2.63
CA CYS A 145 -7.84 8.27 3.86
C CYS A 145 -7.10 8.83 5.10
N GLN A 146 -5.77 9.04 5.03
CA GLN A 146 -4.90 9.24 6.20
C GLN A 146 -5.21 10.48 7.06
N TYR A 147 -6.01 11.45 6.58
CA TYR A 147 -6.31 12.69 7.30
C TYR A 147 -7.73 12.75 7.89
N SER A 148 -8.57 11.74 7.65
CA SER A 148 -9.96 11.76 8.15
C SER A 148 -10.55 10.36 8.28
N ILE A 149 -10.81 9.67 7.17
CA ILE A 149 -11.58 8.41 7.16
C ILE A 149 -10.91 7.31 7.98
N ILE A 150 -9.57 7.30 8.06
CA ILE A 150 -8.83 6.28 8.81
C ILE A 150 -9.12 6.32 10.34
N TYR A 151 -9.61 7.45 10.85
CA TYR A 151 -9.88 7.70 12.27
C TYR A 151 -11.39 7.65 12.61
N ASP A 152 -12.23 7.13 11.71
CA ASP A 152 -13.69 7.13 11.90
C ASP A 152 -14.25 5.97 12.72
N GLU A 153 -13.35 5.15 13.31
CA GLU A 153 -13.66 3.97 14.14
C GLU A 153 -14.54 2.93 13.43
N TYR A 154 -14.60 2.94 12.10
CA TYR A 154 -15.49 2.06 11.35
C TYR A 154 -14.80 1.36 10.18
N MET A 155 -14.18 2.13 9.28
CA MET A 155 -13.60 1.58 8.05
C MET A 155 -12.46 0.59 8.35
N MET A 156 -11.49 1.04 9.15
CA MET A 156 -10.29 0.26 9.46
C MET A 156 -10.59 -0.96 10.32
N ASP A 157 -11.48 -0.83 11.30
CA ASP A 157 -11.89 -1.94 12.16
C ASP A 157 -12.57 -3.05 11.35
N THR A 158 -13.44 -2.67 10.42
CA THR A 158 -14.11 -3.61 9.52
C THR A 158 -13.10 -4.33 8.64
N VAL A 159 -12.18 -3.59 8.01
CA VAL A 159 -11.15 -4.16 7.11
C VAL A 159 -10.18 -5.06 7.88
N ILE A 160 -9.65 -4.61 9.02
CA ILE A 160 -8.70 -5.40 9.83
C ILE A 160 -9.37 -6.66 10.35
N SER A 161 -10.61 -6.56 10.83
CA SER A 161 -11.37 -7.72 11.33
C SER A 161 -11.62 -8.75 10.23
N LEU A 162 -12.03 -8.31 9.03
CA LEU A 162 -12.19 -9.20 7.88
C LEU A 162 -10.87 -9.88 7.51
N LEU A 163 -9.80 -9.10 7.32
CA LEU A 163 -8.50 -9.63 6.90
C LEU A 163 -7.92 -10.60 7.94
N THR A 164 -8.12 -10.32 9.22
CA THR A 164 -7.72 -11.20 10.31
C THR A 164 -8.44 -12.53 10.22
N GLY A 165 -9.77 -12.52 10.09
CA GLY A 165 -10.55 -13.75 9.94
C GLY A 165 -10.19 -14.55 8.68
N LEU A 166 -10.04 -13.88 7.53
CA LEU A 166 -9.63 -14.54 6.29
C LEU A 166 -8.22 -15.16 6.40
N SER A 167 -7.31 -14.52 7.14
CA SER A 167 -5.94 -15.01 7.35
C SER A 167 -5.85 -16.28 8.19
N ASP A 168 -6.89 -16.58 8.97
CA ASP A 168 -7.00 -17.78 9.81
C ASP A 168 -7.80 -18.91 9.14
N SER A 169 -8.35 -18.68 7.94
CA SER A 169 -9.11 -19.69 7.19
C SER A 169 -8.26 -20.93 6.84
N GLN A 170 -8.90 -22.09 6.69
CA GLN A 170 -8.23 -23.29 6.16
C GLN A 170 -8.06 -23.25 4.63
N VAL A 171 -8.75 -22.35 3.93
CA VAL A 171 -8.59 -22.15 2.48
C VAL A 171 -7.31 -21.37 2.21
N ARG A 172 -6.38 -21.97 1.46
CA ARG A 172 -5.10 -21.34 1.09
C ARG A 172 -5.30 -19.99 0.38
N ALA A 173 -6.27 -19.90 -0.51
CA ALA A 173 -6.52 -18.71 -1.31
C ALA A 173 -6.89 -17.50 -0.44
N PHE A 174 -7.75 -17.68 0.56
CA PHE A 174 -8.07 -16.65 1.55
C PHE A 174 -6.84 -16.28 2.37
N ARG A 175 -6.14 -17.26 2.96
CA ARG A 175 -4.94 -16.97 3.79
C ARG A 175 -3.89 -16.17 3.03
N HIS A 176 -3.56 -16.59 1.81
CA HIS A 176 -2.51 -15.95 1.03
C HIS A 176 -2.91 -14.52 0.65
N THR A 177 -4.14 -14.33 0.17
CA THR A 177 -4.63 -13.03 -0.29
C THR A 177 -4.79 -12.04 0.86
N SER A 178 -5.41 -12.46 1.96
CA SER A 178 -5.61 -11.60 3.12
C SER A 178 -4.29 -11.26 3.82
N THR A 179 -3.33 -12.19 3.88
CA THR A 179 -2.01 -11.91 4.43
C THR A 179 -1.29 -10.87 3.59
N LEU A 180 -1.28 -11.02 2.25
CA LEU A 180 -0.69 -10.00 1.37
C LEU A 180 -1.36 -8.64 1.55
N ALA A 181 -2.69 -8.61 1.63
CA ALA A 181 -3.45 -7.39 1.85
C ALA A 181 -3.06 -6.72 3.17
N ALA A 182 -3.04 -7.50 4.25
CA ALA A 182 -2.72 -7.03 5.60
C ALA A 182 -1.28 -6.52 5.70
N MET A 183 -0.31 -7.16 5.04
CA MET A 183 1.07 -6.66 5.07
C MET A 183 1.20 -5.34 4.31
N LYS A 184 0.53 -5.18 3.16
CA LYS A 184 0.51 -3.90 2.42
C LYS A 184 -0.26 -2.81 3.17
N LEU A 185 -1.33 -3.18 3.86
CA LEU A 185 -2.07 -2.31 4.77
C LEU A 185 -1.17 -1.81 5.91
N MET A 186 -0.45 -2.72 6.58
CA MET A 186 0.54 -2.39 7.61
C MET A 186 1.62 -1.44 7.07
N THR A 187 2.19 -1.71 5.90
CA THR A 187 3.19 -0.83 5.26
C THR A 187 2.64 0.57 5.02
N ALA A 188 1.37 0.69 4.62
CA ALA A 188 0.72 1.99 4.45
C ALA A 188 0.54 2.72 5.80
N LEU A 189 0.13 2.01 6.86
CA LEU A 189 0.01 2.55 8.21
C LEU A 189 1.37 3.00 8.78
N VAL A 190 2.45 2.25 8.54
CA VAL A 190 3.82 2.65 8.93
C VAL A 190 4.21 3.99 8.29
N ASN A 191 3.83 4.22 7.04
CA ASN A 191 4.05 5.50 6.37
C ASN A 191 3.23 6.64 7.00
N VAL A 192 1.97 6.38 7.38
CA VAL A 192 1.14 7.36 8.09
C VAL A 192 1.74 7.69 9.46
N ALA A 193 2.17 6.69 10.23
CA ALA A 193 2.83 6.87 11.52
C ALA A 193 4.13 7.69 11.39
N LEU A 194 4.94 7.43 10.35
CA LEU A 194 6.13 8.21 10.08
C LEU A 194 5.79 9.68 9.77
N ASN A 195 4.77 9.93 8.95
CA ASN A 195 4.33 11.30 8.65
C ASN A 195 3.83 12.02 9.91
N LEU A 196 3.05 11.34 10.76
CA LEU A 196 2.58 11.88 12.04
C LEU A 196 3.76 12.23 12.96
N SER A 197 4.75 11.35 13.09
CA SER A 197 5.95 11.60 13.88
C SER A 197 6.72 12.83 13.39
N ILE A 198 6.88 13.00 12.08
CA ILE A 198 7.49 14.20 11.49
C ILE A 198 6.66 15.45 11.81
N HIS A 199 5.33 15.37 11.77
CA HIS A 199 4.45 16.48 12.12
C HIS A 199 4.47 16.82 13.62
N GLN A 200 4.60 15.83 14.50
CA GLN A 200 4.77 16.02 15.93
C GLN A 200 6.06 16.78 16.23
N ASP A 201 7.19 16.35 15.65
CA ASP A 201 8.50 17.01 15.78
C ASP A 201 8.45 18.47 15.33
N ASN A 202 7.84 18.72 14.16
CA ASN A 202 7.71 20.07 13.64
C ASN A 202 6.84 20.95 14.53
N THR A 203 5.73 20.41 15.06
CA THR A 203 4.83 21.13 15.98
C THR A 203 5.52 21.40 17.31
N GLN A 204 6.32 20.45 17.82
CA GLN A 204 7.11 20.60 19.05
C GLN A 204 8.15 21.72 18.92
N ARG A 205 8.91 21.76 17.81
CA ARG A 205 9.87 22.85 17.54
C ARG A 205 9.18 24.21 17.44
N GLN A 206 8.01 24.28 16.80
CA GLN A 206 7.21 25.51 16.73
C GLN A 206 6.73 25.98 18.11
N TYR A 207 6.29 25.03 18.94
CA TYR A 207 5.87 25.31 20.32
C TYR A 207 7.03 25.88 21.15
N GLU A 208 8.21 25.26 21.10
CA GLU A 208 9.39 25.72 21.81
C GLU A 208 9.86 27.09 21.32
N ALA A 209 9.85 27.32 20.01
CA ALA A 209 10.21 28.61 19.43
C ALA A 209 9.27 29.74 19.88
N GLU A 210 7.95 29.48 19.95
CA GLU A 210 6.97 30.46 20.44
C GLU A 210 7.12 30.67 21.96
N ARG A 211 7.37 29.60 22.72
CA ARG A 211 7.54 29.63 24.18
C ARG A 211 8.75 30.45 24.58
N ASN A 212 9.85 30.31 23.84
CA ASN A 212 11.13 30.97 24.13
C ASN A 212 11.15 32.46 23.74
N LYS A 213 10.10 32.98 23.10
CA LYS A 213 9.97 34.43 22.88
C LYS A 213 9.87 35.19 24.20
N MET A 214 10.36 36.42 24.19
CA MET A 214 10.20 37.36 25.31
C MET A 214 8.72 37.51 25.67
N ILE A 215 8.43 37.64 26.97
CA ILE A 215 7.06 37.60 27.52
C ILE A 215 6.12 38.60 26.82
N GLY A 216 6.59 39.80 26.46
CA GLY A 216 5.78 40.80 25.75
C GLY A 216 5.55 40.54 24.25
N LYS A 217 6.25 39.58 23.64
CA LYS A 217 6.11 39.19 22.21
C LYS A 217 5.55 37.77 22.04
N ARG A 218 5.26 37.08 23.14
CA ARG A 218 4.75 35.71 23.17
C ARG A 218 3.25 35.73 22.91
N ALA A 219 2.80 35.00 21.89
CA ALA A 219 1.38 34.82 21.64
C ALA A 219 0.88 33.60 22.43
N ASN A 220 0.24 33.84 23.58
CA ASN A 220 -0.28 32.76 24.43
C ASN A 220 -1.36 31.93 23.74
N GLU A 221 -2.24 32.56 22.95
CA GLU A 221 -3.25 31.86 22.14
C GLU A 221 -2.61 30.89 21.12
N ARG A 222 -1.51 31.30 20.49
CA ARG A 222 -0.75 30.44 19.57
C ARG A 222 -0.11 29.25 20.30
N LEU A 223 0.37 29.45 21.53
CA LEU A 223 0.90 28.34 22.34
C LEU A 223 -0.17 27.32 22.68
N GLU A 224 -1.38 27.78 23.01
CA GLU A 224 -2.53 26.91 23.30
C GLU A 224 -2.95 26.11 22.06
N LEU A 225 -3.06 26.75 20.90
CA LEU A 225 -3.34 26.05 19.63
C LEU A 225 -2.28 25.00 19.29
N LEU A 226 -1.00 25.30 19.51
CA LEU A 226 0.09 24.34 19.27
C LEU A 226 0.05 23.17 20.25
N LEU A 227 -0.32 23.41 21.52
CA LEU A 227 -0.51 22.33 22.50
C LEU A 227 -1.69 21.44 22.13
N GLN A 228 -2.82 22.03 21.73
CA GLN A 228 -4.00 21.29 21.30
C GLN A 228 -3.69 20.43 20.07
N LYS A 229 -3.03 21.02 19.06
CA LYS A 229 -2.60 20.28 17.87
C LYS A 229 -1.64 19.14 18.18
N ARG A 230 -0.71 19.34 19.13
CA ARG A 230 0.21 18.28 19.56
C ARG A 230 -0.53 17.13 20.23
N LYS A 231 -1.56 17.44 21.04
CA LYS A 231 -2.42 16.43 21.66
C LYS A 231 -3.18 15.62 20.59
N GLU A 232 -3.81 16.29 19.63
CA GLU A 232 -4.50 15.63 18.51
C GLU A 232 -3.57 14.73 17.69
N LEU A 233 -2.36 15.21 17.36
CA LEU A 233 -1.36 14.40 16.66
C LEU A 233 -0.88 13.19 17.48
N GLN A 234 -0.89 13.27 18.82
CA GLN A 234 -0.57 12.13 19.67
C GLN A 234 -1.70 11.11 19.69
N GLU A 235 -2.95 11.55 19.85
CA GLU A 235 -4.12 10.68 19.80
C GLU A 235 -4.18 9.94 18.45
N ASN A 236 -3.97 10.65 17.34
CA ASN A 236 -3.89 10.06 16.00
C ASN A 236 -2.74 9.05 15.86
N GLN A 237 -1.60 9.27 16.53
CA GLN A 237 -0.47 8.34 16.52
C GLN A 237 -0.82 7.07 17.29
N ASP A 238 -1.43 7.20 18.47
CA ASP A 238 -1.83 6.08 19.31
C ASP A 238 -2.85 5.19 18.59
N GLU A 239 -3.82 5.78 17.88
CA GLU A 239 -4.79 5.02 17.06
C GLU A 239 -4.13 4.24 15.93
N ILE A 240 -3.20 4.86 15.18
CA ILE A 240 -2.47 4.16 14.11
C ILE A 240 -1.62 3.02 14.70
N GLU A 241 -0.99 3.23 15.86
CA GLU A 241 -0.25 2.19 16.57
C GLU A 241 -1.15 1.03 17.02
N ASN A 242 -2.38 1.31 17.46
CA ASN A 242 -3.36 0.28 17.81
C ASN A 242 -3.74 -0.56 16.58
N MET A 243 -4.04 0.08 15.45
CA MET A 243 -4.32 -0.62 14.18
C MET A 243 -3.14 -1.49 13.74
N MET A 244 -1.92 -0.94 13.79
CA MET A 244 -0.68 -1.66 13.47
C MET A 244 -0.48 -2.86 14.39
N ASN A 245 -0.71 -2.69 15.70
CA ASN A 245 -0.62 -3.78 16.68
C ASN A 245 -1.65 -4.88 16.43
N SER A 246 -2.86 -4.52 16.03
CA SER A 246 -3.92 -5.47 15.67
C SER A 246 -3.53 -6.32 14.46
N ILE A 247 -2.99 -5.71 13.40
CA ILE A 247 -2.49 -6.47 12.23
C ILE A 247 -1.29 -7.34 12.63
N PHE A 248 -0.37 -6.80 13.41
CA PHE A 248 0.84 -7.53 13.80
C PHE A 248 0.51 -8.76 14.65
N LYS A 249 -0.27 -8.59 15.72
CA LYS A 249 -0.66 -9.66 16.64
C LYS A 249 -1.73 -10.58 16.06
N GLY A 250 -2.65 -10.07 15.25
CA GLY A 250 -3.74 -10.86 14.67
C GLY A 250 -3.30 -11.68 13.45
N ILE A 251 -2.34 -11.16 12.66
CA ILE A 251 -2.00 -11.73 11.35
C ILE A 251 -0.51 -12.10 11.30
N PHE A 252 0.40 -11.12 11.44
CA PHE A 252 1.83 -11.35 11.19
C PHE A 252 2.41 -12.49 12.05
N VAL A 253 2.19 -12.48 13.36
CA VAL A 253 2.75 -13.49 14.30
C VAL A 253 2.22 -14.91 14.05
N HIS A 254 1.11 -15.04 13.33
CA HIS A 254 0.54 -16.32 12.93
C HIS A 254 1.02 -16.74 11.54
N ARG A 255 1.19 -15.79 10.61
CA ARG A 255 1.44 -16.05 9.20
C ARG A 255 2.93 -16.07 8.80
N TYR A 256 3.84 -15.43 9.55
CA TYR A 256 5.29 -15.52 9.26
C TYR A 256 5.84 -16.96 9.33
N ARG A 257 5.09 -17.85 10.00
CA ARG A 257 5.36 -19.29 10.18
C ARG A 257 4.29 -20.18 9.54
N ASP A 258 3.56 -19.67 8.55
CA ASP A 258 2.56 -20.44 7.80
C ASP A 258 3.17 -21.70 7.17
N ALA A 259 2.37 -22.75 6.96
CA ALA A 259 2.81 -23.95 6.25
C ALA A 259 3.27 -23.65 4.81
N ILE A 260 2.66 -22.65 4.16
CA ILE A 260 2.96 -22.23 2.79
C ILE A 260 4.14 -21.24 2.78
N ALA A 261 5.22 -21.60 2.09
CA ALA A 261 6.45 -20.80 2.06
C ALA A 261 6.28 -19.40 1.45
N GLU A 262 5.40 -19.27 0.45
CA GLU A 262 5.11 -17.99 -0.20
C GLU A 262 4.47 -16.98 0.77
N ILE A 263 3.60 -17.46 1.68
CA ILE A 263 2.98 -16.62 2.71
C ILE A 263 4.04 -16.15 3.71
N ARG A 264 4.91 -17.06 4.16
CA ARG A 264 6.04 -16.72 5.04
C ARG A 264 6.95 -15.66 4.41
N ALA A 265 7.26 -15.83 3.13
CA ALA A 265 8.06 -14.89 2.36
C ALA A 265 7.46 -13.48 2.33
N ILE A 266 6.13 -13.36 2.11
CA ILE A 266 5.43 -12.07 2.13
C ILE A 266 5.57 -11.37 3.47
N CYS A 267 5.32 -12.08 4.58
CA CYS A 267 5.48 -11.49 5.91
C CYS A 267 6.90 -11.01 6.14
N ILE A 268 7.88 -11.85 5.81
CA ILE A 268 9.29 -11.55 6.04
C ILE A 268 9.73 -10.37 5.16
N GLU A 269 9.38 -10.34 3.88
CA GLU A 269 9.65 -9.19 2.99
C GLU A 269 9.16 -7.87 3.61
N GLU A 270 7.92 -7.84 4.10
CA GLU A 270 7.26 -6.62 4.56
C GLU A 270 7.80 -6.14 5.91
N ILE A 271 8.15 -7.02 6.85
CA ILE A 271 8.78 -6.56 8.11
C ILE A 271 10.13 -5.86 7.86
N GLY A 272 10.89 -6.29 6.84
CA GLY A 272 12.11 -5.57 6.46
C GLY A 272 11.84 -4.24 5.79
N VAL A 273 10.72 -4.09 5.08
CA VAL A 273 10.26 -2.79 4.57
C VAL A 273 9.94 -1.84 5.73
N TRP A 274 9.25 -2.30 6.76
CA TRP A 274 8.92 -1.48 7.93
C TRP A 274 10.19 -1.02 8.68
N MET A 275 11.13 -1.95 8.91
CA MET A 275 12.44 -1.64 9.50
C MET A 275 13.23 -0.62 8.69
N LYS A 276 13.16 -0.69 7.35
CA LYS A 276 13.82 0.27 6.46
C LYS A 276 13.16 1.64 6.50
N MET A 277 11.83 1.68 6.49
CA MET A 277 11.07 2.91 6.37
C MET A 277 11.02 3.69 7.68
N TYR A 278 10.87 3.01 8.81
CA TYR A 278 10.71 3.63 10.12
C TYR A 278 11.57 2.91 11.17
N SER A 279 12.88 3.03 11.01
CA SER A 279 13.87 2.32 11.83
C SER A 279 13.76 2.63 13.32
N ASP A 280 13.43 3.87 13.69
CA ASP A 280 13.32 4.27 15.10
C ASP A 280 12.25 3.48 15.86
N ALA A 281 11.18 3.06 15.16
CA ALA A 281 10.09 2.27 15.73
C ALA A 281 10.28 0.76 15.50
N PHE A 282 10.75 0.33 14.33
CA PHE A 282 10.74 -1.09 13.93
C PHE A 282 12.11 -1.80 13.98
N LEU A 283 13.23 -1.07 13.96
CA LEU A 283 14.56 -1.68 14.01
C LEU A 283 14.99 -1.93 15.45
N ASN A 284 14.36 -2.93 16.09
CA ASN A 284 14.68 -3.38 17.44
C ASN A 284 14.54 -4.90 17.58
N ASP A 285 15.03 -5.44 18.70
CA ASP A 285 15.08 -6.89 18.95
C ASP A 285 13.70 -7.56 18.92
N SER A 286 12.63 -6.84 19.29
CA SER A 286 11.26 -7.37 19.29
C SER A 286 10.79 -7.74 17.89
N TYR A 287 11.26 -7.05 16.84
CA TYR A 287 10.94 -7.33 15.44
C TYR A 287 12.03 -8.17 14.76
N LEU A 288 13.31 -7.91 15.04
CA LEU A 288 14.44 -8.63 14.43
C LEU A 288 14.43 -10.13 14.72
N LYS A 289 13.89 -10.56 15.86
CA LYS A 289 13.78 -11.99 16.20
C LYS A 289 13.02 -12.80 15.15
N TYR A 290 12.01 -12.22 14.48
CA TYR A 290 11.21 -12.93 13.48
C TYR A 290 12.02 -13.20 12.20
N VAL A 291 12.85 -12.24 11.80
CA VAL A 291 13.82 -12.43 10.71
C VAL A 291 14.83 -13.51 11.10
N GLY A 292 15.41 -13.39 12.29
CA GLY A 292 16.39 -14.34 12.83
C GLY A 292 15.88 -15.79 12.89
N TRP A 293 14.66 -16.01 13.38
CA TRP A 293 14.04 -17.34 13.43
C TRP A 293 13.77 -17.91 12.04
N THR A 294 13.47 -17.06 11.05
CA THR A 294 13.17 -17.50 9.68
C THR A 294 14.44 -17.85 8.90
N LEU A 295 15.64 -17.42 9.34
CA LEU A 295 16.94 -17.82 8.73
C LEU A 295 17.17 -19.33 8.70
N HIS A 296 16.50 -20.09 9.57
CA HIS A 296 16.60 -21.54 9.64
C HIS A 296 15.62 -22.27 8.70
N ASP A 297 14.76 -21.53 8.00
CA ASP A 297 13.79 -22.10 7.06
C ASP A 297 14.49 -22.52 5.75
N ARG A 298 14.28 -23.79 5.36
CA ARG A 298 14.89 -24.41 4.17
C ARG A 298 14.39 -23.83 2.85
N VAL A 299 13.17 -23.28 2.80
CA VAL A 299 12.53 -22.78 1.57
C VAL A 299 12.68 -21.27 1.42
N SER A 300 12.85 -20.55 2.54
CA SER A 300 12.95 -19.09 2.55
C SER A 300 14.30 -18.53 2.08
N TYR A 301 15.26 -19.38 1.71
CA TYR A 301 16.63 -19.00 1.36
C TYR A 301 16.73 -17.92 0.26
N SER A 302 15.89 -17.99 -0.78
CA SER A 302 15.91 -17.02 -1.89
C SER A 302 15.35 -15.65 -1.49
N VAL A 303 14.30 -15.62 -0.65
CA VAL A 303 13.67 -14.37 -0.17
C VAL A 303 14.51 -13.73 0.94
N ILE A 304 15.05 -14.56 1.84
CA ILE A 304 16.00 -14.16 2.87
C ILE A 304 17.30 -13.61 2.25
N ARG A 305 17.73 -14.08 1.08
CA ARG A 305 18.93 -13.53 0.42
C ARG A 305 18.74 -12.08 -0.02
N THR A 306 17.56 -11.74 -0.57
CA THR A 306 17.22 -10.36 -0.93
C THR A 306 17.10 -9.48 0.32
N MET A 307 16.52 -10.01 1.40
CA MET A 307 16.40 -9.29 2.67
C MET A 307 17.70 -9.20 3.46
N GLY A 308 18.55 -10.22 3.42
CA GLY A 308 19.86 -10.25 4.05
C GLY A 308 20.72 -9.14 3.47
N LEU A 309 20.69 -8.94 2.15
CA LEU A 309 21.31 -7.78 1.50
C LEU A 309 20.69 -6.45 1.97
N GLN A 310 19.37 -6.39 2.15
CA GLN A 310 18.66 -5.18 2.60
C GLN A 310 18.97 -4.83 4.07
N VAL A 311 18.98 -5.83 4.96
CA VAL A 311 19.29 -5.69 6.39
C VAL A 311 20.78 -5.42 6.59
N GLN A 312 21.65 -6.03 5.79
CA GLN A 312 23.09 -5.75 5.79
C GLN A 312 23.38 -4.36 5.24
N PHE A 313 22.64 -3.90 4.23
CA PHE A 313 22.66 -2.51 3.77
C PHE A 313 22.15 -1.54 4.85
N LEU A 314 21.06 -1.86 5.54
CA LEU A 314 20.57 -1.01 6.65
C LEU A 314 21.54 -0.99 7.83
N ALA A 315 22.11 -2.13 8.21
CA ALA A 315 23.14 -2.22 9.24
C ALA A 315 24.41 -1.44 8.89
N SER A 316 24.80 -1.40 7.61
CA SER A 316 25.97 -0.67 7.13
C SER A 316 25.72 0.83 6.93
N VAL A 317 24.51 1.23 6.54
CA VAL A 317 24.11 2.65 6.38
C VAL A 317 23.81 3.31 7.73
N SER A 318 23.30 2.57 8.71
CA SER A 318 22.95 3.14 10.02
C SER A 318 24.16 3.50 10.87
N GLY A 319 25.33 2.86 10.70
CA GLY A 319 26.56 3.11 11.47
C GLY A 319 26.47 2.97 13.01
N LEU A 320 25.27 2.89 13.57
CA LEU A 320 24.93 2.98 14.99
C LEU A 320 23.62 2.19 15.22
N ARG A 321 23.53 1.50 16.36
CA ARG A 321 22.38 0.73 16.89
C ARG A 321 22.21 -0.75 16.47
N ILE A 322 23.28 -1.49 16.23
CA ILE A 322 23.28 -2.95 16.48
C ILE A 322 24.33 -3.29 17.55
N GLN A 323 24.24 -2.59 18.68
CA GLN A 323 24.97 -2.95 19.91
C GLN A 323 24.12 -3.80 20.86
N CYS A 324 22.84 -4.04 20.52
CA CYS A 324 21.90 -4.76 21.37
C CYS A 324 21.92 -6.28 21.21
N CYS A 325 22.58 -6.85 20.19
CA CYS A 325 22.63 -8.30 20.05
C CYS A 325 23.88 -8.83 19.31
N PRO A 326 25.03 -8.99 20.01
CA PRO A 326 26.24 -9.58 19.44
C PRO A 326 26.01 -10.98 18.88
N GLU A 327 25.11 -11.77 19.46
CA GLU A 327 24.82 -13.14 19.02
C GLU A 327 24.05 -13.21 17.70
N LEU A 328 23.04 -12.34 17.50
CA LEU A 328 22.28 -12.27 16.25
C LEU A 328 23.15 -11.69 15.13
N TRP A 329 23.99 -10.70 15.44
CA TRP A 329 24.99 -10.18 14.49
C TRP A 329 26.04 -11.22 14.14
N CYS A 330 26.59 -11.95 15.12
CA CYS A 330 27.50 -13.07 14.88
C CYS A 330 26.80 -14.17 14.06
N ARG A 331 25.53 -14.50 14.33
CA ARG A 331 24.78 -15.49 13.55
C ARG A 331 24.51 -15.02 12.12
N LEU A 332 24.13 -13.76 11.93
CA LEU A 332 23.98 -13.14 10.61
C LEU A 332 25.32 -13.11 9.85
N GLN A 333 26.41 -12.68 10.48
CA GLN A 333 27.76 -12.69 9.89
C GLN A 333 28.27 -14.11 9.59
N THR A 334 28.03 -15.06 10.49
CA THR A 334 28.41 -16.47 10.28
C THR A 334 27.59 -17.06 9.13
N TRP A 335 26.28 -16.76 9.05
CA TRP A 335 25.41 -17.21 7.98
C TRP A 335 25.79 -16.59 6.62
N LEU A 336 26.07 -15.28 6.60
CA LEU A 336 26.57 -14.56 5.42
C LEU A 336 27.98 -15.02 5.00
N GLY A 337 28.84 -15.39 5.95
CA GLY A 337 30.18 -15.92 5.69
C GLY A 337 30.22 -17.41 5.32
N SER A 338 29.18 -18.18 5.68
CA SER A 338 29.06 -19.62 5.37
C SER A 338 28.37 -19.89 4.04
N GLY A 339 27.65 -18.91 3.50
CA GLY A 339 27.08 -18.93 2.14
C GLY A 339 28.11 -18.54 1.09
N ILE A 340 29.02 -19.47 0.76
CA ILE A 340 29.83 -19.58 -0.46
C ILE A 340 30.09 -18.25 -1.20
N ALA A 341 31.33 -17.79 -1.12
CA ALA A 341 31.91 -16.77 -1.99
C ALA A 341 31.50 -16.95 -3.46
N VAL A 342 30.60 -16.13 -4.01
CA VAL A 342 30.44 -15.93 -5.46
C VAL A 342 29.96 -14.50 -5.78
N ALA A 343 30.90 -13.77 -6.41
CA ALA A 343 30.75 -12.68 -7.39
C ALA A 343 30.13 -11.34 -6.96
N LEU A 344 31.01 -10.47 -6.45
CA LEU A 344 31.03 -9.06 -6.84
C LEU A 344 31.79 -8.96 -8.18
N VAL A 345 31.07 -8.93 -9.30
CA VAL A 345 31.42 -8.20 -10.53
C VAL A 345 30.12 -7.64 -11.10
#